data_AF-A0A427FR56-F1
#
_entry.id   AF-A0A427FR56-F1
#
_cell.length_a   1.000
_cell.length_b   1.000
_cell.length_c   1.000
_cell.angle_alpha   90.00
_cell.angle_beta   90.00
_cell.angle_gamma   90.00
#
_symmetry.space_group_name_H-M   'P 1'
#
loop_
_entity.id
_entity.type
_entity.pdbx_description
1 polymer ?
#
loop_
_entity_poly.entity_id
_entity_poly.type
_entity_poly.pdbx_seq_one_letter_code
_entity_poly.pdbx_strand_id
1 'polypeptide(L)'
;MLGLSAYPALFLSAFGAATLLPLQSEAVLVALLLAGQHPLWALLLVATLGNVLGSWVNWLLGRSIEHYRERRWFPVSPARLQQAQDWYARYGRWSLLLSWMPVIGDPLTLVAGVMRERLWVFLAIVTLAKASRYAVLAALTLAWI
;
A
#
# COMPACT_ATOMS: atom_id res chain seq x y z
N MET A 1 -30.23 -1.99 0.93
CA MET A 1 -29.69 -0.64 0.69
C MET A 1 -28.15 -0.56 0.79
N LEU A 2 -27.40 -1.66 0.59
CA LEU A 2 -25.93 -1.69 0.69
C LEU A 2 -25.20 -1.65 -0.67
N GLY A 3 -25.92 -1.74 -1.80
CA GLY A 3 -25.30 -2.02 -3.10
C GLY A 3 -24.43 -0.91 -3.70
N LEU A 4 -24.70 0.36 -3.39
CA LEU A 4 -23.91 1.51 -3.88
C LEU A 4 -22.90 2.03 -2.84
N SER A 5 -23.12 1.78 -1.54
CA SER A 5 -22.22 2.20 -0.46
C SER A 5 -21.07 1.22 -0.23
N ALA A 6 -21.18 -0.03 -0.69
CA ALA A 6 -20.15 -1.05 -0.54
C ALA A 6 -18.82 -0.69 -1.22
N TYR A 7 -18.84 -0.21 -2.48
CA TYR A 7 -17.61 0.13 -3.19
C TYR A 7 -16.90 1.37 -2.61
N PRO A 8 -17.58 2.50 -2.34
CA PRO A 8 -16.94 3.65 -1.69
C PRO A 8 -16.43 3.31 -0.29
N ALA A 9 -17.16 2.49 0.49
CA ALA A 9 -16.69 2.06 1.81
C ALA A 9 -15.45 1.17 1.72
N LEU A 10 -15.42 0.22 0.79
CA LEU A 10 -14.24 -0.62 0.53
C LEU A 10 -13.06 0.22 0.05
N PHE A 11 -13.30 1.18 -0.84
CA PHE A 11 -12.28 2.10 -1.33
C PHE A 11 -11.69 2.93 -0.19
N LEU A 12 -12.52 3.58 0.62
CA LEU A 12 -12.08 4.41 1.74
C LEU A 12 -11.35 3.58 2.80
N SER A 13 -11.83 2.36 3.06
CA SER A 13 -11.17 1.43 3.97
C SER A 13 -9.79 1.01 3.44
N ALA A 14 -9.69 0.64 2.16
CA ALA A 14 -8.42 0.28 1.51
C ALA A 14 -7.46 1.46 1.41
N PHE A 15 -7.96 2.64 1.11
CA PHE A 15 -7.21 3.88 1.11
C PHE A 15 -6.67 4.20 2.50
N GLY A 16 -7.52 4.19 3.51
CA GLY A 16 -7.12 4.42 4.90
C GLY A 16 -6.14 3.36 5.40
N ALA A 17 -6.37 2.09 5.08
CA ALA A 17 -5.47 0.98 5.47
C ALA A 17 -4.09 1.09 4.84
N ALA A 18 -4.01 1.65 3.64
CA ALA A 18 -2.74 1.90 2.97
C ALA A 18 -2.03 3.16 3.48
N THR A 19 -2.75 4.06 4.16
CA THR A 19 -2.11 5.15 4.91
C THR A 19 -1.61 4.63 6.26
N LEU A 20 -0.91 5.47 7.03
CA LEU A 20 -0.44 5.13 8.39
C LEU A 20 -1.57 4.92 9.41
N LEU A 21 -2.83 4.83 8.98
CA LEU A 21 -3.97 4.53 9.83
C LEU A 21 -4.12 3.01 10.00
N PRO A 22 -4.37 2.52 11.22
CA PRO A 22 -4.55 1.09 11.49
C PRO A 22 -5.95 0.61 11.03
N LEU A 23 -6.22 0.65 9.72
CA LEU A 23 -7.44 0.11 9.13
C LEU A 23 -7.17 -1.29 8.54
N GLN A 24 -8.18 -2.16 8.61
CA GLN A 24 -8.15 -3.52 8.05
C GLN A 24 -9.09 -3.61 6.85
N SER A 25 -8.57 -3.32 5.66
CA SER A 25 -9.33 -3.39 4.41
C SER A 25 -9.67 -4.82 3.98
N GLU A 26 -8.90 -5.80 4.46
CA GLU A 26 -9.09 -7.23 4.20
C GLU A 26 -10.38 -7.74 4.80
N ALA A 27 -10.69 -7.32 6.04
CA ALA A 27 -11.91 -7.72 6.72
C ALA A 27 -13.16 -7.24 5.96
N VAL A 28 -13.12 -6.01 5.45
CA VAL A 28 -14.21 -5.43 4.64
C VAL A 28 -14.35 -6.18 3.32
N LEU A 29 -13.24 -6.51 2.65
CA LEU A 29 -13.26 -7.29 1.42
C LEU A 29 -13.87 -8.69 1.64
N VAL A 30 -13.43 -9.41 2.68
CA VAL A 30 -13.94 -10.76 3.01
C VAL A 30 -15.43 -10.71 3.34
N ALA A 31 -15.88 -9.73 4.13
CA ALA A 31 -17.30 -9.57 4.44
C ALA A 31 -18.15 -9.35 3.18
N LEU A 32 -17.67 -8.55 2.24
CA LEU A 32 -18.36 -8.30 0.96
C LEU A 32 -18.35 -9.52 0.03
N LEU A 33 -17.27 -10.32 0.05
CA LEU A 33 -17.19 -11.58 -0.69
C LEU A 33 -18.19 -12.62 -0.15
N LEU A 34 -18.24 -12.79 1.18
CA LEU A 34 -19.18 -13.70 1.84
C LEU A 34 -20.64 -13.27 1.65
N ALA A 35 -20.91 -11.97 1.51
CA ALA A 35 -22.24 -11.47 1.22
C ALA A 35 -22.74 -11.83 -0.19
N GLY A 36 -21.86 -12.23 -1.12
CA GLY A 36 -22.22 -12.75 -2.44
C GLY A 36 -22.92 -11.77 -3.39
N GLN A 37 -23.05 -10.49 -3.02
CA GLN A 37 -23.84 -9.49 -3.73
C GLN A 37 -23.07 -8.73 -4.82
N HIS A 38 -21.75 -8.88 -4.88
CA HIS A 38 -20.87 -8.12 -5.77
C HIS A 38 -19.91 -9.04 -6.52
N PRO A 39 -19.61 -8.75 -7.80
CA PRO A 39 -18.64 -9.54 -8.54
C PRO A 39 -17.24 -9.36 -7.96
N LEU A 40 -16.53 -10.49 -7.78
CA LEU A 40 -15.16 -10.55 -7.23
C LEU A 40 -14.22 -9.55 -7.90
N TRP A 41 -14.22 -9.50 -9.23
CA TRP A 41 -13.31 -8.64 -9.98
C TRP A 41 -13.49 -7.16 -9.64
N ALA A 42 -14.72 -6.70 -9.39
CA ALA A 42 -15.00 -5.30 -9.06
C ALA A 42 -14.52 -4.96 -7.66
N LEU A 43 -14.73 -5.87 -6.69
CA LEU A 43 -14.23 -5.71 -5.33
C LEU A 43 -12.70 -5.63 -5.29
N LEU A 44 -12.03 -6.53 -6.02
CA LEU A 44 -10.57 -6.53 -6.14
C LEU A 44 -10.05 -5.24 -6.78
N LEU A 45 -10.70 -4.76 -7.85
CA LEU A 45 -10.32 -3.52 -8.53
C LEU A 45 -10.43 -2.32 -7.59
N VAL A 46 -11.56 -2.18 -6.89
CA VAL A 46 -11.82 -1.06 -5.98
C VAL A 46 -10.88 -1.08 -4.77
N ALA A 47 -10.67 -2.25 -4.15
CA ALA A 47 -9.74 -2.40 -3.04
C ALA A 47 -8.30 -2.08 -3.47
N THR A 48 -7.88 -2.61 -4.62
CA THR A 48 -6.53 -2.35 -5.16
C THR A 48 -6.34 -0.87 -5.48
N LEU A 49 -7.31 -0.21 -6.11
CA LEU A 49 -7.25 1.22 -6.42
C LEU A 49 -7.14 2.08 -5.16
N GLY A 50 -7.97 1.82 -4.15
CA GLY A 50 -7.91 2.53 -2.88
C GLY A 50 -6.53 2.37 -2.23
N ASN A 51 -6.02 1.14 -2.18
CA ASN A 51 -4.74 0.83 -1.55
C ASN A 51 -3.53 1.43 -2.29
N VAL A 52 -3.53 1.38 -3.63
CA VAL A 52 -2.49 1.99 -4.46
C VAL A 52 -2.51 3.52 -4.31
N LEU A 53 -3.68 4.15 -4.25
CA LEU A 53 -3.79 5.59 -4.03
C LEU A 53 -3.30 6.00 -2.63
N GLY A 54 -3.63 5.25 -1.58
CA GLY A 54 -3.10 5.52 -0.23
C GLY A 54 -1.58 5.34 -0.18
N SER A 55 -1.04 4.32 -0.85
CA SER A 55 0.40 4.11 -1.00
C SER A 55 1.08 5.25 -1.77
N TRP A 56 0.42 5.81 -2.78
CA TRP A 56 0.91 6.98 -3.50
C TRP A 56 0.98 8.23 -2.61
N VAL A 57 0.01 8.42 -1.72
CA VAL A 57 0.05 9.48 -0.69
C VAL A 57 1.24 9.27 0.24
N ASN A 58 1.50 8.05 0.73
CA ASN A 58 2.67 7.77 1.56
C ASN A 58 3.99 8.07 0.84
N TRP A 59 4.10 7.68 -0.43
CA TRP A 59 5.26 8.00 -1.25
C TRP A 59 5.45 9.51 -1.41
N LEU A 60 4.37 10.26 -1.63
CA LEU A 60 4.41 11.71 -1.74
C LEU A 60 4.84 12.37 -0.41
N LEU A 61 4.33 11.86 0.71
CA LEU A 61 4.72 12.28 2.06
C LEU A 61 6.21 12.01 2.28
N GLY A 62 6.70 10.80 2.03
CA GLY A 62 8.11 10.46 2.15
C GLY A 62 9.01 11.36 1.30
N ARG A 63 8.61 11.62 0.05
CA ARG A 63 9.34 12.51 -0.85
C ARG A 63 9.35 13.96 -0.38
N SER A 64 8.26 14.41 0.24
CA SER A 64 8.15 15.76 0.80
C SER A 64 8.98 15.91 2.07
N ILE A 65 9.00 14.89 2.93
CA ILE A 65 9.80 14.87 4.16
C ILE A 65 11.31 14.89 3.83
N GLU A 66 11.75 14.18 2.78
CA GLU A 66 13.15 14.18 2.34
C GLU A 66 13.67 15.60 2.02
N HIS A 67 12.80 16.53 1.60
CA HIS A 67 13.21 17.94 1.40
C HIS A 67 13.69 18.61 2.70
N TYR A 68 13.23 18.13 3.85
CA TYR A 68 13.59 18.64 5.17
C TYR A 68 14.73 17.86 5.85
N ARG A 69 15.45 16.99 5.13
CA ARG A 69 16.52 16.14 5.68
C ARG A 69 17.63 16.87 6.45
N GLU A 70 17.84 18.15 6.17
CA GLU A 70 18.85 18.99 6.84
C GLU A 70 18.32 19.65 8.14
N ARG A 71 17.03 19.48 8.46
CA ARG A 71 16.43 20.00 9.69
C ARG A 71 16.79 19.10 10.88
N ARG A 72 17.08 19.71 12.04
CA ARG A 72 17.45 18.99 13.28
C ARG A 72 16.38 18.03 13.82
N TRP A 73 15.11 18.19 13.41
CA TRP A 73 14.02 17.32 13.83
C TRP A 73 13.88 16.06 12.97
N PHE A 74 14.59 15.98 11.84
CA PHE A 74 14.50 14.83 10.95
C PHE A 74 15.08 13.58 11.66
N PRO A 75 14.34 12.46 11.72
CA PRO A 75 14.66 11.34 12.60
C PRO A 75 15.87 10.50 12.14
N VAL A 76 16.43 10.75 10.96
CA VAL A 76 17.52 9.97 10.37
C VAL A 76 18.73 10.86 10.09
N SER A 77 19.93 10.45 10.50
CA SER A 77 21.15 11.22 10.23
C SER A 77 21.52 11.20 8.74
N PRO A 78 22.16 12.24 8.20
CA PRO A 78 22.55 12.30 6.79
C PRO A 78 23.42 11.12 6.35
N ALA A 79 24.34 10.66 7.20
CA ALA A 79 25.19 9.51 6.93
C ALA A 79 24.40 8.20 6.81
N ARG A 80 23.42 7.96 7.70
CA ARG A 80 22.56 6.77 7.62
C ARG A 80 21.62 6.83 6.43
N LEU A 81 21.12 8.02 6.11
CA LEU A 81 20.25 8.23 4.95
C LEU A 81 21.01 7.93 3.65
N GLN A 82 22.25 8.42 3.51
CA GLN A 82 23.10 8.12 2.35
C GLN A 82 23.38 6.61 2.24
N GLN A 83 23.74 5.96 3.35
CA GLN A 83 23.98 4.52 3.37
C GLN A 83 22.72 3.72 2.99
N ALA A 84 21.54 4.14 3.47
CA ALA A 84 20.26 3.55 3.10
C ALA A 84 19.93 3.78 1.61
N GLN A 85 20.23 4.95 1.05
CA GLN A 85 20.09 5.23 -0.38
C GLN A 85 20.98 4.32 -1.22
N ASP A 86 22.24 4.12 -0.84
CA ASP A 86 23.17 3.25 -1.57
C ASP A 86 22.72 1.78 -1.52
N TRP A 87 22.22 1.34 -0.35
CA TRP A 87 21.64 0.01 -0.18
C TRP A 87 20.36 -0.18 -1.00
N TYR A 88 19.50 0.84 -1.01
CA TYR A 88 18.26 0.86 -1.76
C TYR A 88 18.51 0.95 -3.28
N ALA A 89 19.55 1.65 -3.73
CA ALA A 89 19.97 1.66 -5.13
C ALA A 89 20.43 0.27 -5.59
N ARG A 90 21.03 -0.53 -4.70
CA ARG A 90 21.54 -1.88 -4.98
C ARG A 90 20.47 -2.98 -4.88
N TYR A 91 19.55 -2.90 -3.92
CA TYR A 91 18.56 -3.96 -3.64
C TYR A 91 17.10 -3.47 -3.58
N GLY A 92 16.88 -2.16 -3.39
CA GLY A 92 15.65 -1.57 -2.83
C GLY A 92 14.42 -1.56 -3.72
N ARG A 93 14.58 -1.67 -5.04
CA ARG A 93 13.41 -1.77 -5.94
C ARG A 93 12.59 -3.02 -5.64
N TRP A 94 13.28 -4.11 -5.31
CA TRP A 94 12.66 -5.40 -5.02
C TRP A 94 12.13 -5.48 -3.60
N SER A 95 12.63 -4.66 -2.66
CA SER A 95 12.05 -4.60 -1.32
C SER A 95 10.63 -4.06 -1.34
N LEU A 96 10.24 -3.26 -2.34
CA LEU A 96 8.84 -2.85 -2.54
C LEU A 96 7.89 -4.03 -2.78
N LEU A 97 8.36 -5.19 -3.27
CA LEU A 97 7.52 -6.40 -3.33
C LEU A 97 7.15 -6.90 -1.93
N LEU A 98 8.01 -6.69 -0.93
CA LEU A 98 7.69 -6.98 0.47
C LEU A 98 6.58 -6.08 1.02
N SER A 99 6.16 -5.02 0.30
CA SER A 99 5.01 -4.21 0.71
C SER A 99 3.68 -4.97 0.73
N TRP A 100 3.65 -6.18 0.18
CA TRP A 100 2.53 -7.09 0.31
C TRP A 100 2.28 -7.54 1.76
N MET A 101 3.30 -7.53 2.63
CA MET A 101 3.19 -8.01 4.01
C MET A 101 2.30 -7.10 4.87
N PRO A 102 1.47 -7.68 5.76
CA PRO A 102 0.71 -6.90 6.74
C PRO A 102 1.67 -6.13 7.66
N VAL A 103 1.25 -4.93 8.09
CA VAL A 103 1.98 -4.02 9.02
C VAL A 103 3.24 -3.37 8.45
N ILE A 104 4.07 -4.09 7.71
CA ILE A 104 5.37 -3.59 7.22
C ILE A 104 5.23 -2.80 5.91
N GLY A 105 4.19 -3.07 5.12
CA GLY A 105 4.13 -2.58 3.74
C GLY A 105 3.99 -1.08 3.58
N ASP A 106 3.17 -0.42 4.41
CA ASP A 106 2.87 1.01 4.26
C ASP A 106 4.03 1.92 4.75
N PRO A 107 4.75 1.58 5.84
CA PRO A 107 6.04 2.22 6.13
C PRO A 107 7.03 2.10 4.99
N LEU A 108 7.03 0.96 4.28
CA LEU A 108 7.96 0.71 3.18
C LEU A 108 7.64 1.58 1.95
N THR A 109 6.37 1.87 1.68
CA THR A 109 5.97 2.80 0.62
C THR A 109 6.36 4.24 0.92
N LEU A 110 6.28 4.65 2.20
CA LEU A 110 6.80 5.94 2.66
C LEU A 110 8.32 6.03 2.52
N VAL A 111 9.06 4.99 2.94
CA VAL A 111 10.52 4.93 2.78
C VAL A 111 10.92 5.01 1.31
N ALA A 112 10.21 4.35 0.40
CA ALA A 112 10.48 4.47 -1.03
C ALA A 112 10.30 5.91 -1.56
N GLY A 113 9.36 6.67 -0.98
CA GLY A 113 9.22 8.11 -1.21
C GLY A 113 10.45 8.90 -0.73
N VAL A 114 10.93 8.61 0.48
CA VAL A 114 12.17 9.22 1.03
C VAL A 114 13.37 8.93 0.15
N MET A 115 13.48 7.71 -0.38
CA MET A 115 14.55 7.29 -1.30
C MET A 115 14.38 7.85 -2.73
N ARG A 116 13.35 8.67 -2.97
CA ARG A 116 13.06 9.31 -4.27
C ARG A 116 12.90 8.31 -5.41
N GLU A 117 12.29 7.15 -5.13
CA GLU A 117 12.00 6.12 -6.13
C GLU A 117 11.17 6.70 -7.29
N ARG A 118 11.40 6.22 -8.51
CA ARG A 118 10.67 6.69 -9.70
C ARG A 118 9.19 6.30 -9.57
N LEU A 119 8.29 7.28 -9.67
CA LEU A 119 6.85 7.07 -9.45
C LEU A 119 6.28 5.89 -10.27
N TRP A 120 6.65 5.77 -11.53
CA TRP A 120 6.16 4.68 -12.40
C TRP A 120 6.64 3.29 -11.96
N VAL A 121 7.89 3.19 -11.49
CA VAL A 121 8.45 1.93 -10.96
C VAL A 121 7.76 1.58 -9.66
N PHE A 122 7.61 2.57 -8.77
CA PHE A 122 6.89 2.43 -7.51
C PHE A 122 5.45 1.94 -7.73
N LEU A 123 4.68 2.62 -8.60
CA LEU A 123 3.30 2.26 -8.87
C LEU A 123 3.18 0.86 -9.49
N ALA A 124 4.06 0.49 -10.42
CA ALA A 124 4.03 -0.84 -11.02
C ALA A 124 4.25 -1.94 -9.97
N ILE A 125 5.27 -1.78 -9.12
CA ILE A 125 5.62 -2.79 -8.10
C ILE A 125 4.59 -2.85 -6.99
N VAL A 126 4.13 -1.70 -6.47
CA VAL A 126 3.13 -1.65 -5.41
C VAL A 126 1.77 -2.16 -5.90
N THR A 127 1.37 -1.81 -7.12
CA THR A 127 0.13 -2.35 -7.71
C THR A 127 0.20 -3.86 -7.79
N LEU A 128 1.31 -4.42 -8.29
CA LEU A 128 1.50 -5.87 -8.36
C LEU A 128 1.45 -6.51 -6.97
N ALA A 129 2.17 -5.95 -5.99
CA ALA A 129 2.23 -6.47 -4.63
C ALA A 129 0.87 -6.44 -3.92
N LYS A 130 0.15 -5.31 -3.99
CA LYS A 130 -1.17 -5.15 -3.34
C LYS A 130 -2.26 -5.96 -4.06
N ALA A 131 -2.26 -6.00 -5.39
CA ALA A 131 -3.16 -6.86 -6.16
C ALA A 131 -2.95 -8.34 -5.80
N SER A 132 -1.69 -8.78 -5.69
CA SER A 132 -1.35 -10.15 -5.30
C SER A 132 -1.90 -10.50 -3.91
N ARG A 133 -1.78 -9.59 -2.93
CA ARG A 133 -2.35 -9.77 -1.58
C ARG A 133 -3.86 -10.00 -1.63
N TYR A 134 -4.60 -9.15 -2.33
CA TYR A 134 -6.05 -9.28 -2.43
C TYR A 134 -6.47 -10.53 -3.22
N ALA A 135 -5.73 -10.91 -4.26
CA ALA A 135 -5.98 -12.13 -5.02
C ALA A 135 -5.78 -13.39 -4.16
N VAL A 136 -4.68 -13.45 -3.39
CA VAL A 136 -4.43 -14.57 -2.45
C VAL A 136 -5.52 -14.64 -1.38
N LEU A 137 -5.90 -13.49 -0.81
CA LEU A 137 -6.96 -13.43 0.20
C LEU A 137 -8.31 -13.93 -0.34
N ALA A 138 -8.67 -13.51 -1.55
CA ALA A 138 -9.88 -13.95 -2.23
C ALA A 138 -9.83 -15.44 -2.56
N ALA A 139 -8.71 -15.95 -3.07
CA ALA A 139 -8.53 -17.37 -3.35
C ALA A 139 -8.67 -18.23 -2.09
N LEU A 140 -8.06 -17.82 -0.97
CA LEU A 140 -8.18 -18.51 0.32
C LEU A 140 -9.61 -18.49 0.85
N THR A 141 -10.31 -17.36 0.69
CA THR A 141 -11.70 -17.21 1.14
C THR A 141 -12.64 -18.09 0.33
N LEU A 142 -12.48 -18.11 -1.00
CA LEU A 142 -13.29 -18.93 -1.90
C LEU A 142 -12.97 -20.42 -1.79
N ALA A 143 -11.73 -20.80 -1.47
CA ALA A 143 -11.37 -22.20 -1.23
C ALA A 143 -11.96 -22.76 0.08
N TRP A 144 -12.38 -21.88 1.00
CA TRP A 144 -12.96 -22.25 2.29
C TRP A 144 -14.49 -22.28 2.29
N ILE A 145 -15.13 -21.84 1.20
CA ILE A 145 -16.58 -21.87 0.96
C ILE A 145 -16.91 -23.09 0.10
#